data_AF-A0A9N9J4A5-F1
#
_entry.id   AF-A0A9N9J4A5-F1
#
_cell.length_a   1.000
_cell.length_b   1.000
_cell.length_c   1.000
_cell.angle_alpha   90.00
_cell.angle_beta   90.00
_cell.angle_gamma   90.00
#
_symmetry.space_group_name_H-M   'P 1'
#
loop_
_entity.id
_entity.type
_entity.pdbx_description
1 polymer ?
#
loop_
_entity_poly.entity_id
_entity_poly.type
_entity_poly.pdbx_seq_one_letter_code
_entity_poly.pdbx_strand_id
1 'polypeptide(L)'
;KMRKFIVKEWAELISGPITLNERSQLVFKHADLPTVNDELSVTLRLKLHSHASSWAIIFHKGTERFDRTPLLELVPKKSSLHARFTGNWTNDAGIYDFGNGLLLDKWYHLAYTLSDSEKRLDIYIDGEW
;
A
#
# COMPACT_ATOMS: atom_id res chain seq x y z
N LYS A 1 -20.78 -11.24 31.42
CA LYS A 1 -19.49 -11.82 30.95
C LYS A 1 -19.08 -11.03 29.71
N MET A 2 -18.11 -10.11 29.81
CA MET A 2 -17.62 -9.35 28.65
C MET A 2 -16.96 -10.32 27.67
N ARG A 3 -17.34 -10.26 26.39
CA ARG A 3 -16.62 -10.96 25.32
C ARG A 3 -15.29 -10.24 25.14
N LYS A 4 -14.19 -10.90 25.47
CA LYS A 4 -12.85 -10.43 25.17
C LYS A 4 -12.65 -10.63 23.66
N PHE A 5 -12.81 -9.58 22.87
CA PHE A 5 -12.44 -9.62 21.46
C PHE A 5 -10.92 -9.58 21.38
N ILE A 6 -10.31 -10.55 20.70
CA ILE A 6 -8.90 -10.45 20.32
C ILE A 6 -8.85 -9.46 19.17
N VAL A 7 -8.38 -8.24 19.44
CA VAL A 7 -8.05 -7.29 18.38
C VAL A 7 -6.70 -7.72 17.85
N LYS A 8 -6.64 -8.16 16.58
CA LYS A 8 -5.37 -8.27 15.88
C LYS A 8 -4.96 -6.86 15.49
N GLU A 9 -3.93 -6.33 16.13
CA GLU A 9 -3.41 -4.97 15.86
C GLU A 9 -2.54 -4.93 14.60
N TRP A 10 -1.97 -6.07 14.21
CA TRP A 10 -1.17 -6.22 12.99
C TRP A 10 -1.28 -7.63 12.42
N ALA A 11 -0.90 -7.79 11.15
CA ALA A 11 -0.74 -9.10 10.50
C ALA A 11 0.44 -9.06 9.52
N GLU A 12 1.30 -10.08 9.58
CA GLU A 12 2.30 -10.33 8.54
C GLU A 12 1.66 -11.18 7.45
N LEU A 13 1.56 -10.63 6.24
CA LEU A 13 0.90 -11.28 5.10
C LEU A 13 1.88 -12.07 4.23
N ILE A 14 3.14 -11.63 4.18
CA ILE A 14 4.23 -12.21 3.39
C ILE A 14 5.47 -12.19 4.28
N SER A 15 5.91 -13.37 4.74
CA SER A 15 7.03 -13.52 5.68
C SER A 15 8.40 -13.73 4.99
N GLY A 16 8.41 -13.90 3.68
CA GLY A 16 9.63 -14.11 2.88
C GLY A 16 9.50 -13.54 1.48
N PRO A 17 10.62 -13.39 0.75
CA PRO A 17 10.61 -12.81 -0.59
C PRO A 17 9.79 -13.69 -1.54
N ILE A 18 8.91 -13.05 -2.29
CA ILE A 18 8.16 -13.65 -3.39
C ILE A 18 8.42 -12.87 -4.66
N THR A 19 8.32 -13.54 -5.81
CA THR A 19 8.41 -12.88 -7.11
C THR A 19 7.03 -12.90 -7.75
N LEU A 20 6.53 -11.71 -8.07
CA LEU A 20 5.29 -11.51 -8.82
C LEU A 20 5.61 -10.96 -10.21
N ASN A 21 4.89 -11.44 -11.22
CA ASN A 21 4.84 -10.86 -12.56
C ASN A 21 3.51 -10.15 -12.78
N GLU A 22 3.36 -9.48 -13.93
CA GLU A 22 2.18 -8.68 -14.29
C GLU A 22 0.85 -9.45 -14.30
N ARG A 23 0.87 -10.78 -14.31
CA ARG A 23 -0.33 -11.65 -14.32
C ARG A 23 -0.61 -12.32 -12.98
N SER A 24 0.25 -12.10 -11.98
CA SER A 24 0.13 -12.74 -10.67
C SER A 24 -0.33 -11.73 -9.61
N GLN A 25 -1.18 -12.20 -8.70
CA GLN A 25 -1.62 -11.45 -7.54
C GLN A 25 -1.73 -12.39 -6.33
N LEU A 26 -1.52 -11.83 -5.14
CA LEU A 26 -1.88 -12.48 -3.88
C LEU A 26 -3.10 -11.78 -3.30
N VAL A 27 -4.11 -12.56 -2.95
CA VAL A 27 -5.37 -12.05 -2.41
C VAL A 27 -5.54 -12.56 -0.99
N PHE A 28 -5.69 -11.62 -0.06
CA PHE A 28 -5.95 -11.90 1.35
C PHE A 28 -7.41 -11.58 1.67
N LYS A 29 -8.07 -12.41 2.47
CA LYS A 29 -9.47 -12.15 2.85
C LYS A 29 -9.52 -11.02 3.86
N HIS A 30 -10.55 -10.17 3.75
CA HIS A 30 -10.75 -9.09 4.70
C HIS A 30 -10.80 -9.56 6.17
N ALA A 31 -11.42 -10.71 6.43
CA ALA A 31 -11.53 -11.31 7.77
C ALA A 31 -10.18 -11.72 8.38
N ASP A 32 -9.13 -11.85 7.56
CA ASP A 32 -7.79 -12.21 8.01
C ASP A 32 -6.93 -10.98 8.34
N LEU A 33 -7.38 -9.78 7.94
CA LEU A 33 -6.68 -8.51 8.17
C LEU A 33 -7.03 -7.91 9.54
N PRO A 34 -6.11 -7.13 10.15
CA PRO A 34 -6.42 -6.36 11.35
C PRO A 34 -7.56 -5.35 11.08
N THR A 35 -8.32 -5.03 12.13
CA THR A 35 -9.30 -3.95 12.07
C THR A 35 -8.57 -2.61 12.05
N VAL A 36 -8.94 -1.74 11.11
CA VAL A 36 -8.37 -0.40 10.95
C VAL A 36 -9.48 0.60 11.24
N ASN A 37 -9.30 1.43 12.27
CA ASN A 37 -10.30 2.43 12.67
C ASN A 37 -9.78 3.85 12.44
N ASP A 38 -8.61 4.18 12.99
CA ASP A 38 -8.10 5.55 12.99
C ASP A 38 -6.81 5.70 12.16
N GLU A 39 -5.95 4.69 12.23
CA GLU A 39 -4.62 4.73 11.62
C GLU A 39 -4.27 3.40 10.97
N LEU A 40 -3.49 3.48 9.90
CA LEU A 40 -3.00 2.32 9.17
C LEU A 40 -1.54 2.53 8.82
N SER A 41 -0.74 1.49 9.01
CA SER A 41 0.58 1.37 8.39
C SER A 41 0.68 0.10 7.56
N VAL A 42 1.29 0.21 6.37
CA VAL A 42 1.68 -0.93 5.55
C VAL A 42 3.16 -0.78 5.25
N THR A 43 3.96 -1.76 5.69
CA THR A 43 5.40 -1.81 5.43
C THR A 43 5.73 -2.99 4.54
N LEU A 44 6.59 -2.79 3.54
CA LEU A 44 7.06 -3.87 2.69
C LEU A 44 8.47 -3.63 2.18
N ARG A 45 9.14 -4.70 1.75
CA ARG A 45 10.37 -4.63 0.98
C ARG A 45 10.06 -4.93 -0.49
N LEU A 46 10.52 -4.07 -1.38
CA LEU A 46 10.26 -4.16 -2.80
C LEU A 46 11.56 -4.14 -3.59
N LYS A 47 11.64 -5.00 -4.62
CA LYS A 47 12.65 -4.93 -5.67
C LYS A 47 11.94 -5.02 -7.00
N LEU A 48 12.14 -4.03 -7.87
CA LEU A 48 11.58 -4.04 -9.22
C LEU A 48 12.57 -4.67 -10.20
N HIS A 49 12.08 -5.51 -11.09
CA HIS A 49 12.87 -6.11 -12.18
C HIS A 49 12.58 -5.48 -13.55
N SER A 50 11.48 -4.75 -13.68
CA SER A 50 11.11 -4.03 -14.88
C SER A 50 10.21 -2.83 -14.54
N HIS A 51 10.14 -1.87 -15.46
CA HIS A 51 9.14 -0.82 -15.43
C HIS A 51 7.93 -1.26 -16.26
N ALA A 52 6.75 -1.26 -15.64
CA ALA A 52 5.51 -1.54 -16.34
C ALA A 52 5.18 -0.42 -17.34
N SER A 53 4.62 -0.78 -18.50
CA SER A 53 4.18 0.20 -19.51
C SER A 53 2.89 0.94 -19.12
N SER A 54 2.15 0.39 -18.14
CA SER A 54 0.93 0.92 -17.55
C SER A 54 1.08 1.01 -16.03
N TRP A 55 0.02 1.44 -15.33
CA TRP A 55 -0.04 1.50 -13.87
C TRP A 55 0.14 0.11 -13.27
N ALA A 56 1.01 -0.02 -12.27
CA ALA A 56 1.28 -1.29 -11.61
C ALA A 56 0.95 -1.22 -10.12
N ILE A 57 0.00 -2.04 -9.68
CA ILE A 57 -0.47 -2.06 -8.29
C ILE A 57 0.54 -2.86 -7.43
N ILE A 58 0.98 -2.26 -6.32
CA ILE A 58 1.76 -2.94 -5.29
C ILE A 58 0.81 -3.58 -4.27
N PHE A 59 -0.15 -2.82 -3.77
CA PHE A 59 -1.27 -3.34 -2.99
C PHE A 59 -2.51 -2.47 -3.20
N HIS A 60 -3.68 -3.09 -3.11
CA HIS A 60 -4.98 -2.43 -3.16
C HIS A 60 -5.95 -3.15 -2.24
N LYS A 61 -6.68 -2.39 -1.43
CA LYS A 61 -7.85 -2.89 -0.69
C LYS A 61 -9.10 -2.12 -1.11
N GLY A 62 -10.05 -2.85 -1.65
CA GLY A 62 -11.41 -2.41 -1.95
C GLY A 62 -11.98 -3.17 -3.16
N THR A 63 -13.24 -2.92 -3.50
CA THR A 63 -13.93 -3.69 -4.56
C THR A 63 -13.93 -2.99 -5.91
N GLU A 64 -13.60 -1.71 -5.95
CA GLU A 64 -13.69 -0.89 -7.16
C GLU A 64 -12.47 0.01 -7.33
N ARG A 65 -12.37 0.61 -8.53
CA ARG A 65 -11.30 1.54 -8.84
C ARG A 65 -11.22 2.66 -7.82
N PHE A 66 -12.30 3.20 -7.26
CA PHE A 66 -12.26 4.32 -6.30
C PHE A 66 -12.59 3.92 -4.86
N ASP A 67 -12.72 2.63 -4.59
CA ASP A 67 -12.76 2.09 -3.24
C ASP A 67 -11.35 1.59 -2.89
N ARG A 68 -10.53 2.46 -2.30
CA ARG A 68 -9.08 2.30 -2.25
C ARG A 68 -8.49 2.72 -0.91
N THR A 69 -8.79 2.02 0.18
CA THR A 69 -8.19 2.33 1.48
C THR A 69 -7.54 1.08 2.07
N PRO A 70 -6.22 0.86 1.83
CA PRO A 70 -5.28 1.72 1.09
C PRO A 70 -5.03 1.30 -0.38
N LEU A 71 -4.41 2.19 -1.18
CA LEU A 71 -3.78 1.88 -2.47
C LEU A 71 -2.34 2.40 -2.53
N LEU A 72 -1.43 1.55 -3.01
CA LEU A 72 -0.13 1.97 -3.54
C LEU A 72 0.06 1.36 -4.94
N GLU A 73 0.28 2.22 -5.92
CA GLU A 73 0.62 1.84 -7.29
C GLU A 73 1.85 2.60 -7.80
N LEU A 74 2.34 2.17 -8.95
CA LEU A 74 3.50 2.74 -9.62
C LEU A 74 3.06 3.45 -10.90
N VAL A 75 3.59 4.66 -11.10
CA VAL A 75 3.38 5.44 -12.33
C VAL A 75 3.98 4.69 -13.52
N PRO A 76 3.29 4.63 -14.69
CA PRO A 76 3.79 3.96 -15.89
C PRO A 76 5.20 4.41 -16.28
N LYS A 77 6.05 3.46 -16.66
CA LYS A 77 7.43 3.61 -17.17
C LYS A 77 8.45 4.21 -16.19
N LYS A 78 8.03 5.09 -15.28
CA LYS A 78 8.87 5.77 -14.29
C LYS A 78 8.97 4.97 -13.00
N SER A 79 7.92 4.23 -12.65
CA SER A 79 7.81 3.53 -11.36
C SER A 79 8.00 4.42 -10.13
N SER A 80 7.57 5.68 -10.21
CA SER A 80 7.40 6.52 -9.02
C SER A 80 6.14 6.12 -8.26
N LEU A 81 6.14 6.41 -6.96
CA LEU A 81 5.07 6.00 -6.07
C LEU A 81 3.84 6.89 -6.30
N HIS A 82 2.69 6.25 -6.45
CA HIS A 82 1.37 6.85 -6.49
C HIS A 82 0.55 6.22 -5.36
N ALA A 83 0.36 6.96 -4.29
CA ALA A 83 -0.28 6.47 -3.07
C ALA A 83 -1.64 7.15 -2.91
N ARG A 84 -2.69 6.36 -2.72
CA ARG A 84 -4.07 6.88 -2.62
C ARG A 84 -4.83 6.32 -1.44
N PHE A 85 -5.84 7.08 -1.03
CA PHE A 85 -6.87 6.64 -0.10
C PHE A 85 -8.25 7.22 -0.46
N THR A 86 -9.29 6.50 -0.07
CA THR A 86 -10.70 6.89 -0.20
C THR A 86 -11.29 7.23 1.17
N GLY A 87 -12.27 8.12 1.17
CA GLY A 87 -13.02 8.52 2.35
C GLY A 87 -14.12 9.49 1.96
N ASN A 88 -14.78 10.09 2.94
CA ASN A 88 -16.12 10.65 2.73
C ASN A 88 -16.15 11.99 1.96
N TRP A 89 -15.04 12.72 1.90
CA TRP A 89 -14.86 14.01 1.23
C TRP A 89 -14.24 13.99 -0.20
N THR A 90 -13.60 12.90 -0.60
CA THR A 90 -12.84 12.70 -1.83
C THR A 90 -12.47 11.22 -1.94
N ASN A 91 -12.52 10.68 -3.15
CA ASN A 91 -12.24 9.28 -3.43
C ASN A 91 -10.88 9.05 -4.12
N ASP A 92 -10.06 10.09 -4.18
CA ASP A 92 -8.75 10.07 -4.85
C ASP A 92 -7.71 10.92 -4.09
N ALA A 93 -7.79 10.97 -2.76
CA ALA A 93 -6.81 11.68 -1.94
C ALA A 93 -5.44 10.98 -1.97
N GLY A 94 -4.36 11.77 -1.86
CA GLY A 94 -3.01 11.25 -1.69
C GLY A 94 -1.98 11.85 -2.65
N ILE A 95 -0.94 11.08 -2.93
CA ILE A 95 0.27 11.50 -3.64
C ILE A 95 0.22 11.00 -5.08
N TYR A 96 0.31 11.90 -6.05
CA TYR A 96 0.18 11.55 -7.48
C TYR A 96 1.45 10.97 -8.10
N ASP A 97 2.59 11.59 -7.86
CA ASP A 97 3.87 11.17 -8.42
C ASP A 97 4.97 11.63 -7.48
N PHE A 98 5.52 10.70 -6.71
CA PHE A 98 6.58 10.99 -5.73
C PHE A 98 7.97 10.65 -6.28
N GLY A 99 8.86 11.65 -6.25
CA GLY A 99 10.28 11.48 -6.56
C GLY A 99 10.56 11.15 -8.04
N ASN A 100 11.72 10.52 -8.27
CA ASN A 100 12.24 10.23 -9.62
C ASN A 100 11.91 8.82 -10.12
N GLY A 101 11.20 8.02 -9.33
CA GLY A 101 10.98 6.60 -9.63
C GLY A 101 11.90 5.67 -8.85
N LEU A 102 11.42 4.45 -8.63
CA LEU A 102 12.25 3.37 -8.07
C LEU A 102 13.18 2.81 -9.14
N LEU A 103 14.43 2.55 -8.76
CA LEU A 103 15.43 1.94 -9.63
C LEU A 103 15.20 0.43 -9.76
N LEU A 104 15.54 -0.11 -10.93
CA LEU A 104 15.56 -1.55 -11.15
C LEU A 104 16.66 -2.20 -10.34
N ASP A 105 16.39 -3.44 -9.95
CA ASP A 105 17.27 -4.34 -9.22
C ASP A 105 17.83 -3.81 -7.88
N LYS A 106 17.23 -2.74 -7.35
CA LYS A 106 17.50 -2.20 -6.00
C LYS A 106 16.40 -2.62 -5.02
N TRP A 107 16.81 -3.01 -3.82
CA TRP A 107 15.88 -3.20 -2.70
C TRP A 107 15.51 -1.85 -2.06
N TYR A 108 14.22 -1.69 -1.80
CA TYR A 108 13.65 -0.56 -1.06
C TYR A 108 12.86 -1.07 0.13
N HIS A 109 12.92 -0.35 1.25
CA HIS A 109 11.97 -0.48 2.34
C HIS A 109 10.94 0.64 2.23
N LEU A 110 9.67 0.28 2.01
CA LEU A 110 8.59 1.25 1.84
C LEU A 110 7.66 1.18 3.06
N ALA A 111 7.25 2.34 3.55
CA ALA A 111 6.16 2.46 4.51
C ALA A 111 5.08 3.41 3.96
N TYR A 112 3.83 2.95 3.98
CA TYR A 112 2.63 3.75 3.74
C TYR A 112 1.95 3.96 5.09
N THR A 113 1.68 5.20 5.46
CA THR A 113 0.96 5.51 6.71
C THR A 113 -0.21 6.43 6.46
N LEU A 114 -1.36 6.11 7.06
CA LEU A 114 -2.58 6.89 6.96
C LEU A 114 -3.08 7.24 8.35
N SER A 115 -3.40 8.51 8.57
CA SER A 115 -4.02 9.03 9.79
C SER A 115 -5.35 9.71 9.47
N ASP A 116 -6.44 9.21 10.04
CA ASP A 116 -7.76 9.82 9.88
C ASP A 116 -7.87 11.14 10.67
N SER A 117 -7.28 11.23 11.87
CA SER A 117 -7.35 12.45 12.68
C SER A 117 -6.63 13.63 12.03
N GLU A 118 -5.51 13.37 11.36
CA GLU A 118 -4.71 14.37 10.65
C GLU A 118 -5.12 14.51 9.17
N LYS A 119 -5.99 13.62 8.66
CA LYS A 119 -6.32 13.48 7.23
C LYS A 119 -5.07 13.42 6.36
N ARG A 120 -4.03 12.73 6.84
CA ARG A 120 -2.67 12.73 6.26
C ARG A 120 -2.28 11.34 5.79
N LEU A 121 -1.69 11.30 4.60
CA LEU A 121 -1.01 10.16 4.02
C LEU A 121 0.47 10.50 3.91
N ASP A 122 1.33 9.68 4.50
CA ASP A 122 2.79 9.76 4.34
C ASP A 122 3.33 8.49 3.69
N ILE A 123 4.43 8.66 2.96
CA ILE A 123 5.19 7.57 2.35
C ILE A 123 6.64 7.74 2.73
N TYR A 124 7.27 6.68 3.20
CA TYR A 124 8.68 6.66 3.53
C TYR A 124 9.42 5.69 2.61
N ILE A 125 10.58 6.10 2.11
CA ILE A 125 11.49 5.26 1.31
C ILE A 125 12.80 5.13 2.08
N ASP A 126 13.16 3.89 2.43
CA ASP A 126 14.35 3.57 3.22
C ASP A 126 14.41 4.32 4.57
N GLY A 127 13.25 4.71 5.11
CA GLY A 127 13.11 5.44 6.37
C GLY A 127 13.09 6.97 6.24
N GLU A 128 13.30 7.50 5.03
CA GLU A 128 13.27 8.94 4.75
C GLU A 128 11.87 9.39 4.28
N TRP A 129 11.45 10.58 4.70
CA TRP A 129 10.16 11.23 4.38
C TRP A 129 10.27 12.18 3.18
#